data_AF-A0A438M5E4-F1
#
_entry.id   AF-A0A438M5E4-F1
#
_cell.length_a   1.000
_cell.length_b   1.000
_cell.length_c   1.000
_cell.angle_alpha   90.00
_cell.angle_beta   90.00
_cell.angle_gamma   90.00
#
_symmetry.space_group_name_H-M   'P 1'
#
loop_
_entity.id
_entity.type
_entity.pdbx_description
1 polymer ?
#
loop_
_entity_poly.entity_id
_entity_poly.type
_entity_poly.pdbx_seq_one_letter_code
_entity_poly.pdbx_strand_id
1 'polypeptide(L)'
;MAPVTSNALDRALTDPPPRPLPAEAEALLRDLDAPPRLAAHLRAVHDVAAELLDWVAGHHPATPVDREAVLFGAAIHDIGKCLHPAELSGPGSAHEHAGHRLLRERGVPERLARFTRTHAAWTGEATTVEDHLVSLADKIWKAKREPDLERLVVDRLAGEAPAWQVFMDLDDLLTTLANGADARLAFQNAYPIA
;
A
#
# COMPACT_ATOMS: atom_id res chain seq x y z
N MET A 1 -0.10 -7.95 -34.37
CA MET A 1 0.75 -8.03 -33.15
C MET A 1 -0.17 -7.86 -31.96
N ALA A 2 -0.37 -8.90 -31.16
CA ALA A 2 -1.03 -8.75 -29.86
C ALA A 2 -0.14 -7.85 -28.97
N PRO A 3 -0.72 -6.93 -28.19
CA PRO A 3 0.07 -5.94 -27.49
C PRO A 3 0.90 -6.61 -26.39
N VAL A 4 2.21 -6.37 -26.42
CA VAL A 4 3.19 -6.92 -25.47
C VAL A 4 2.93 -6.41 -24.04
N THR A 5 2.20 -5.30 -23.89
CA THR A 5 1.81 -4.70 -22.60
C THR A 5 0.82 -5.55 -21.81
N SER A 6 -0.16 -6.19 -22.48
CA SER A 6 -1.17 -7.03 -21.81
C SER A 6 -0.55 -8.23 -21.08
N ASN A 7 0.51 -8.83 -21.62
CA ASN A 7 1.18 -9.97 -20.98
C ASN A 7 1.98 -9.53 -19.74
N ALA A 8 2.65 -8.38 -19.79
CA ALA A 8 3.48 -7.90 -18.68
C ALA A 8 2.64 -7.45 -17.48
N LEU A 9 1.51 -6.79 -17.71
CA LEU A 9 0.57 -6.43 -16.64
C LEU A 9 -0.04 -7.69 -16.01
N ASP A 10 -0.48 -8.65 -16.82
CA ASP A 10 -1.02 -9.92 -16.33
C ASP A 10 -0.03 -10.61 -15.39
N ARG A 11 1.22 -10.75 -15.83
CA ARG A 11 2.29 -11.32 -15.02
C ARG A 11 2.56 -10.52 -13.75
N ALA A 12 2.58 -9.19 -13.83
CA ALA A 12 2.75 -8.35 -12.66
C ALA A 12 1.63 -8.57 -11.64
N LEU A 13 0.40 -8.87 -12.09
CA LEU A 13 -0.76 -9.13 -11.23
C LEU A 13 -0.81 -10.56 -10.68
N THR A 14 -0.27 -11.55 -11.41
CA THR A 14 -0.49 -12.98 -11.08
C THR A 14 0.76 -13.76 -10.69
N ASP A 15 1.98 -13.33 -11.06
CA ASP A 15 3.20 -14.09 -10.76
C ASP A 15 3.41 -14.21 -9.24
N PRO A 16 3.64 -15.41 -8.69
CA PRO A 16 3.91 -15.59 -7.27
C PRO A 16 5.42 -15.54 -6.95
N PRO A 17 5.81 -15.16 -5.71
CA PRO A 17 5.15 -14.21 -4.79
C PRO A 17 5.19 -12.77 -5.35
N PRO A 18 4.38 -11.78 -4.88
CA PRO A 18 3.62 -11.64 -3.60
C PRO A 18 2.15 -12.15 -3.56
N ARG A 19 1.37 -11.89 -2.49
CA ARG A 19 -0.09 -12.18 -2.43
C ARG A 19 -0.88 -11.52 -3.60
N PRO A 20 -2.00 -12.11 -4.03
CA PRO A 20 -2.91 -11.48 -5.00
C PRO A 20 -3.61 -10.25 -4.39
N LEU A 21 -3.96 -9.28 -5.24
CA LEU A 21 -4.72 -8.09 -4.82
C LEU A 21 -6.21 -8.41 -4.57
N PRO A 22 -6.95 -7.54 -3.87
CA PRO A 22 -8.41 -7.59 -3.89
C PRO A 22 -8.93 -7.52 -5.34
N ALA A 23 -9.91 -8.35 -5.69
CA ALA A 23 -10.40 -8.49 -7.05
C ALA A 23 -10.85 -7.15 -7.68
N GLU A 24 -11.44 -6.28 -6.87
CA GLU A 24 -11.89 -4.94 -7.29
C GLU A 24 -10.72 -4.02 -7.66
N ALA A 25 -9.61 -4.08 -6.91
CA ALA A 25 -8.40 -3.33 -7.22
C ALA A 25 -7.70 -3.88 -8.47
N GLU A 26 -7.62 -5.21 -8.60
CA GLU A 26 -7.09 -5.86 -9.80
C GLU A 26 -7.88 -5.47 -11.06
N ALA A 27 -9.22 -5.50 -10.99
CA ALA A 27 -10.08 -5.10 -12.10
C ALA A 27 -9.83 -3.64 -12.51
N LEU A 28 -9.72 -2.71 -11.55
CA LEU A 28 -9.39 -1.32 -11.83
C LEU A 28 -8.04 -1.18 -12.55
N LEU A 29 -7.01 -1.91 -12.13
CA LEU A 29 -5.69 -1.87 -12.77
C LEU A 29 -5.72 -2.42 -14.20
N ARG A 30 -6.50 -3.48 -14.45
CA ARG A 30 -6.69 -4.04 -15.79
C ARG A 30 -7.46 -3.08 -16.71
N ASP A 31 -8.54 -2.49 -16.21
CA ASP A 31 -9.36 -1.54 -16.95
C ASP A 31 -8.59 -0.26 -17.34
N LEU A 32 -7.58 0.09 -16.54
CA LEU A 32 -6.71 1.24 -16.78
C LEU A 32 -5.49 0.93 -17.66
N ASP A 33 -5.30 -0.33 -18.08
CA ASP A 33 -4.05 -0.81 -18.69
C ASP A 33 -2.82 -0.34 -17.88
N ALA A 34 -2.87 -0.56 -16.56
CA ALA A 34 -1.89 -0.02 -15.64
C ALA A 34 -0.46 -0.43 -16.01
N PRO A 35 0.54 0.46 -15.83
CA PRO A 35 1.93 0.09 -16.05
C PRO A 35 2.32 -1.14 -15.22
N PRO A 36 2.98 -2.17 -15.81
CA PRO A 36 3.34 -3.39 -15.08
C PRO A 36 4.16 -3.12 -13.82
N ARG A 37 5.07 -2.13 -13.88
CA ARG A 37 5.83 -1.65 -12.71
C ARG A 37 4.93 -1.19 -11.56
N LEU A 38 3.84 -0.47 -11.87
CA LEU A 38 2.89 0.01 -10.88
C LEU A 38 2.14 -1.15 -10.24
N ALA A 39 1.64 -2.09 -11.05
CA ALA A 39 0.94 -3.27 -10.53
C ALA A 39 1.84 -4.12 -9.61
N ALA A 40 3.11 -4.30 -9.99
CA ALA A 40 4.09 -5.02 -9.17
C ALA A 40 4.39 -4.29 -7.85
N HIS A 41 4.51 -2.96 -7.89
CA HIS A 41 4.67 -2.13 -6.69
C HIS A 41 3.46 -2.29 -5.74
N LEU A 42 2.25 -2.10 -6.25
CA LEU A 42 1.02 -2.20 -5.47
C LEU A 42 0.86 -3.58 -4.83
N ARG A 43 1.25 -4.65 -5.53
CA ARG A 43 1.28 -6.01 -4.95
C ARG A 43 2.30 -6.16 -3.84
N ALA A 44 3.49 -5.61 -3.98
CA ALA A 44 4.50 -5.67 -2.92
C ALA A 44 4.06 -4.91 -1.66
N VAL A 45 3.41 -3.75 -1.81
CA VAL A 45 2.87 -2.97 -0.68
C VAL A 45 1.66 -3.66 -0.06
N HIS A 46 0.73 -4.17 -0.87
CA HIS A 46 -0.42 -4.95 -0.41
C HIS A 46 -0.01 -6.17 0.43
N ASP A 47 1.01 -6.90 -0.01
CA ASP A 47 1.52 -8.07 0.69
C ASP A 47 2.02 -7.73 2.11
N VAL A 48 2.73 -6.60 2.22
CA VAL A 48 3.19 -6.05 3.51
C VAL A 48 2.02 -5.56 4.36
N ALA A 49 1.03 -4.91 3.76
CA ALA A 49 -0.18 -4.48 4.46
C ALA A 49 -0.94 -5.68 5.06
N ALA A 50 -0.99 -6.81 4.34
CA ALA A 50 -1.59 -8.05 4.85
C ALA A 50 -0.84 -8.58 6.08
N GLU A 51 0.49 -8.55 6.08
CA GLU A 51 1.30 -8.97 7.23
C GLU A 51 1.15 -8.04 8.43
N LEU A 52 1.10 -6.72 8.19
CA LEU A 52 0.78 -5.74 9.24
C LEU A 52 -0.59 -6.02 9.86
N LEU A 53 -1.60 -6.29 9.04
CA LEU A 53 -2.96 -6.59 9.51
C LEU A 53 -3.04 -7.93 10.27
N ASP A 54 -2.29 -8.96 9.85
CA ASP A 54 -2.20 -10.23 10.58
C ASP A 54 -1.56 -10.01 11.95
N TRP A 55 -0.50 -9.20 12.02
CA TRP A 55 0.13 -8.84 13.28
C TRP A 55 -0.81 -8.05 14.20
N VAL A 56 -1.51 -7.04 13.68
CA VAL A 56 -2.50 -6.25 14.45
C VAL A 56 -3.60 -7.16 14.98
N ALA A 57 -4.14 -8.07 14.17
CA ALA A 57 -5.19 -8.98 14.61
C ALA A 57 -4.72 -9.94 15.73
N GLY A 58 -3.44 -10.33 15.72
CA GLY A 58 -2.85 -11.21 16.73
C GLY A 58 -2.49 -10.50 18.04
N HIS A 59 -1.95 -9.27 17.97
CA HIS A 59 -1.40 -8.56 19.13
C HIS A 59 -2.36 -7.51 19.70
N HIS A 60 -3.25 -6.96 18.88
CA HIS A 60 -4.19 -5.90 19.24
C HIS A 60 -5.63 -6.24 18.80
N PRO A 61 -6.19 -7.40 19.20
CA PRO A 61 -7.50 -7.86 18.73
C PRO A 61 -8.68 -6.95 19.14
N ALA A 62 -8.49 -6.07 20.13
CA ALA A 62 -9.48 -5.10 20.57
C ALA A 62 -9.51 -3.83 19.70
N THR A 63 -8.50 -3.59 18.87
CA THR A 63 -8.42 -2.41 18.01
C THR A 63 -9.30 -2.65 16.77
N PRO A 64 -10.39 -1.88 16.58
CA PRO A 64 -11.20 -2.01 15.38
C PRO A 64 -10.41 -1.50 14.18
N VAL A 65 -10.15 -2.38 13.22
CA VAL A 65 -9.52 -2.05 11.95
C VAL A 65 -10.36 -2.60 10.82
N ASP A 66 -10.72 -1.74 9.87
CA ASP A 66 -11.32 -2.16 8.61
C ASP A 66 -10.24 -2.79 7.71
N ARG A 67 -10.06 -4.11 7.87
CA ARG A 67 -9.06 -4.89 7.14
C ARG A 67 -9.24 -4.78 5.63
N GLU A 68 -10.48 -4.82 5.14
CA GLU A 68 -10.77 -4.75 3.70
C GLU A 68 -10.36 -3.38 3.15
N ALA A 69 -10.65 -2.29 3.89
CA ALA A 69 -10.24 -0.95 3.49
C ALA A 69 -8.72 -0.80 3.42
N VAL A 70 -7.95 -1.34 4.37
CA VAL A 70 -6.47 -1.27 4.35
C VAL A 70 -5.90 -2.04 3.17
N LEU A 71 -6.38 -3.27 2.93
CA LEU A 71 -5.90 -4.07 1.79
C LEU A 71 -6.23 -3.40 0.46
N PHE A 72 -7.46 -2.90 0.30
CA PHE A 72 -7.84 -2.13 -0.88
C PHE A 72 -6.98 -0.87 -1.03
N GLY A 73 -6.83 -0.09 0.04
CA GLY A 73 -6.05 1.15 0.07
C GLY A 73 -4.60 0.93 -0.36
N ALA A 74 -3.92 -0.08 0.21
CA ALA A 74 -2.57 -0.46 -0.19
C ALA A 74 -2.49 -0.83 -1.67
N ALA A 75 -3.50 -1.55 -2.18
CA ALA A 75 -3.59 -2.00 -3.56
C ALA A 75 -3.93 -0.88 -4.58
N ILE A 76 -4.33 0.32 -4.14
CA ILE A 76 -4.69 1.43 -5.05
C ILE A 76 -3.99 2.75 -4.76
N HIS A 77 -3.23 2.90 -3.67
CA HIS A 77 -2.79 4.22 -3.19
C HIS A 77 -2.06 5.03 -4.28
N ASP A 78 -1.30 4.35 -5.12
CA ASP A 78 -0.51 4.92 -6.21
C ASP A 78 -1.20 4.86 -7.59
N ILE A 79 -2.49 4.49 -7.67
CA ILE A 79 -3.21 4.27 -8.95
C ILE A 79 -3.21 5.50 -9.86
N GLY A 80 -3.08 6.71 -9.30
CA GLY A 80 -2.95 7.93 -10.09
C GLY A 80 -1.71 7.95 -10.99
N LYS A 81 -0.71 7.10 -10.75
CA LYS A 81 0.47 6.95 -11.62
C LYS A 81 0.12 6.33 -12.98
N CYS A 82 -1.06 5.73 -13.15
CA CYS A 82 -1.60 5.43 -14.49
C CYS A 82 -1.79 6.70 -15.33
N LEU A 83 -2.17 7.82 -14.70
CA LEU A 83 -2.35 9.13 -15.37
C LEU A 83 -1.04 9.95 -15.39
N HIS A 84 -0.13 9.67 -14.46
CA HIS A 84 1.15 10.38 -14.30
C HIS A 84 2.34 9.40 -14.30
N PRO A 85 2.60 8.69 -15.42
CA PRO A 85 3.60 7.61 -15.46
C PRO A 85 5.04 8.08 -15.21
N ALA A 86 5.34 9.36 -15.42
CA ALA A 86 6.64 9.94 -15.09
C ALA A 86 6.97 9.84 -13.58
N GLU A 87 5.97 9.78 -12.71
CA GLU A 87 6.12 9.65 -11.25
C GLU A 87 6.37 8.21 -10.78
N LEU A 88 6.45 7.23 -11.70
CA LEU A 88 6.84 5.84 -11.37
C LEU A 88 8.32 5.72 -11.00
N SER A 89 9.15 6.58 -11.56
CA SER A 89 10.61 6.59 -11.32
C SER A 89 11.18 7.97 -11.04
N GLY A 90 10.44 9.03 -11.37
CA GLY A 90 10.77 10.41 -11.04
C GLY A 90 10.08 10.90 -9.77
N PRO A 91 10.51 12.06 -9.23
CA PRO A 91 9.78 12.72 -8.14
C PRO A 91 8.43 13.24 -8.63
N GLY A 92 7.47 13.35 -7.71
CA GLY A 92 6.16 13.95 -7.98
C GLY A 92 5.10 13.54 -6.96
N SER A 93 3.97 14.24 -7.00
CA SER A 93 2.80 14.00 -6.14
C SER A 93 1.48 14.26 -6.86
N ALA A 94 1.50 14.48 -8.18
CA ALA A 94 0.28 14.72 -8.95
C ALA A 94 -0.63 13.48 -8.95
N HIS A 95 -0.04 12.28 -8.89
CA HIS A 95 -0.78 11.01 -8.78
C HIS A 95 -1.73 10.97 -7.57
N GLU A 96 -1.43 11.65 -6.47
CA GLU A 96 -2.24 11.58 -5.25
C GLU A 96 -3.66 12.10 -5.47
N HIS A 97 -3.76 13.32 -6.01
CA HIS A 97 -5.04 13.98 -6.31
C HIS A 97 -5.66 13.43 -7.58
N ALA A 98 -4.86 13.09 -8.58
CA ALA A 98 -5.36 12.50 -9.82
C ALA A 98 -5.98 11.12 -9.58
N GLY A 99 -5.32 10.28 -8.78
CA GLY A 99 -5.81 8.97 -8.36
C GLY A 99 -7.10 9.07 -7.54
N HIS A 100 -7.18 10.05 -6.63
CA HIS A 100 -8.41 10.29 -5.86
C HIS A 100 -9.59 10.57 -6.79
N ARG A 101 -9.45 11.56 -7.69
CA ARG A 101 -10.49 11.91 -8.67
C ARG A 101 -10.86 10.71 -9.55
N LEU A 102 -9.85 10.00 -10.07
CA LEU A 102 -10.02 8.82 -10.93
C LEU A 102 -10.89 7.74 -10.26
N LEU A 103 -10.64 7.46 -8.97
CA LEU A 103 -11.40 6.49 -8.19
C LEU A 103 -12.82 6.99 -7.92
N ARG A 104 -12.98 8.26 -7.54
CA ARG A 104 -14.31 8.84 -7.30
C ARG A 104 -15.20 8.85 -8.55
N GLU A 105 -14.63 9.17 -9.72
CA GLU A 105 -15.31 9.13 -11.01
C GLU A 105 -15.74 7.70 -11.40
N ARG A 106 -15.02 6.68 -10.94
CA ARG A 106 -15.38 5.26 -11.10
C ARG A 106 -16.34 4.74 -10.02
N GLY A 107 -16.85 5.62 -9.16
CA GLY A 107 -17.79 5.25 -8.11
C GLY A 107 -17.16 4.63 -6.87
N VAL A 108 -15.84 4.55 -6.78
CA VAL A 108 -15.16 4.08 -5.56
C VAL A 108 -15.43 5.06 -4.43
N PRO A 109 -15.99 4.62 -3.29
CA PRO A 109 -16.44 5.50 -2.21
C PRO A 109 -15.27 6.27 -1.58
N GLU A 110 -15.54 7.48 -1.05
CA GLU A 110 -14.52 8.35 -0.44
C GLU A 110 -13.72 7.63 0.65
N ARG A 111 -14.38 6.76 1.42
CA ARG A 111 -13.72 5.99 2.49
C ARG A 111 -12.57 5.10 1.98
N LEU A 112 -12.55 4.76 0.69
CA LEU A 112 -11.48 3.98 0.07
C LEU A 112 -10.60 4.87 -0.82
N ALA A 113 -11.20 5.79 -1.58
CA ALA A 113 -10.45 6.67 -2.48
C ALA A 113 -9.48 7.60 -1.74
N ARG A 114 -9.75 7.94 -0.47
CA ARG A 114 -8.88 8.82 0.33
C ARG A 114 -7.44 8.33 0.44
N PHE A 115 -7.20 7.02 0.38
CA PHE A 115 -5.88 6.42 0.54
C PHE A 115 -4.88 6.92 -0.51
N THR A 116 -5.32 7.33 -1.70
CA THR A 116 -4.40 7.91 -2.69
C THR A 116 -3.80 9.24 -2.25
N ARG A 117 -4.41 9.93 -1.28
CA ARG A 117 -3.92 11.19 -0.72
C ARG A 117 -3.32 11.01 0.66
N THR A 118 -3.94 10.18 1.50
CA THR A 118 -3.50 10.03 2.89
C THR A 118 -2.23 9.20 3.03
N HIS A 119 -1.91 8.32 2.06
CA HIS A 119 -0.71 7.48 2.13
C HIS A 119 0.60 8.29 2.20
N ALA A 120 0.62 9.51 1.63
CA ALA A 120 1.74 10.45 1.64
C ALA A 120 1.57 11.60 2.66
N ALA A 121 0.36 11.79 3.20
CA ALA A 121 -0.01 12.89 4.09
C ALA A 121 -0.77 12.38 5.33
N TRP A 122 -0.08 11.61 6.17
CA TRP A 122 -0.67 10.84 7.28
C TRP A 122 -0.84 11.62 8.60
N THR A 123 -0.41 12.88 8.67
CA THR A 123 -0.48 13.73 9.87
C THR A 123 -1.76 14.57 9.99
N GLY A 124 -2.66 14.48 9.01
CA GLY A 124 -3.93 15.23 9.02
C GLY A 124 -4.87 14.74 10.13
N GLU A 125 -5.65 15.65 10.72
CA GLU A 125 -6.56 15.33 11.84
C GLU A 125 -7.63 14.28 11.49
N ALA A 126 -7.97 14.13 10.21
CA ALA A 126 -8.94 13.16 9.72
C ALA A 126 -8.34 11.76 9.46
N THR A 127 -7.04 11.55 9.66
CA THR A 127 -6.41 10.25 9.40
C THR A 127 -6.75 9.23 10.47
N THR A 128 -7.04 8.03 10.01
CA THR A 128 -7.45 6.87 10.80
C THR A 128 -6.29 5.89 10.97
N VAL A 129 -6.48 4.87 11.81
CA VAL A 129 -5.48 3.79 11.94
C VAL A 129 -5.28 3.08 10.60
N GLU A 130 -6.33 2.97 9.78
CA GLU A 130 -6.25 2.41 8.43
C GLU A 130 -5.34 3.25 7.52
N ASP A 131 -5.42 4.59 7.59
CA ASP A 131 -4.55 5.48 6.81
C ASP A 131 -3.09 5.29 7.24
N HIS A 132 -2.84 5.17 8.55
CA HIS A 132 -1.51 4.94 9.09
C HIS A 132 -0.93 3.58 8.68
N LEU A 133 -1.74 2.52 8.67
CA LEU A 133 -1.31 1.19 8.24
C LEU A 133 -0.99 1.13 6.74
N VAL A 134 -1.79 1.79 5.89
CA VAL A 134 -1.50 1.92 4.45
C VAL A 134 -0.20 2.70 4.22
N SER A 135 -0.04 3.86 4.89
CA SER A 135 1.20 4.63 4.83
C SER A 135 2.40 3.82 5.31
N LEU A 136 2.26 3.06 6.40
CA LEU A 136 3.36 2.30 6.99
C LEU A 136 3.78 1.17 6.06
N ALA A 137 2.83 0.48 5.44
CA ALA A 137 3.10 -0.51 4.40
C ALA A 137 3.91 0.09 3.24
N ASP A 138 3.52 1.26 2.74
CA ASP A 138 4.24 1.99 1.67
C ASP A 138 5.66 2.45 2.07
N LYS A 139 5.95 2.63 3.37
CA LYS A 139 7.33 2.89 3.79
C LYS A 139 8.11 1.58 3.95
N ILE A 140 7.59 0.64 4.71
CA ILE A 140 8.36 -0.53 5.15
C ILE A 140 8.56 -1.58 4.05
N TRP A 141 7.75 -1.60 2.98
CA TRP A 141 7.95 -2.57 1.90
C TRP A 141 9.35 -2.52 1.29
N LYS A 142 9.98 -1.33 1.28
CA LYS A 142 11.35 -1.08 0.84
C LYS A 142 12.32 -0.82 2.01
N ALA A 143 12.01 -1.31 3.20
CA ALA A 143 12.78 -1.13 4.44
C ALA A 143 12.93 0.34 4.88
N LYS A 144 12.09 1.27 4.40
CA LYS A 144 12.12 2.65 4.89
C LYS A 144 11.40 2.72 6.24
N ARG A 145 12.14 3.09 7.29
CA ARG A 145 11.61 3.45 8.61
C ARG A 145 11.14 4.91 8.60
N GLU A 146 10.07 5.20 9.33
CA GLU A 146 9.48 6.54 9.43
C GLU A 146 8.99 6.76 10.87
N PRO A 147 9.87 7.21 11.78
CA PRO A 147 9.60 7.21 13.22
C PRO A 147 8.34 7.97 13.63
N ASP A 148 8.02 9.07 12.95
CA ASP A 148 6.81 9.84 13.25
C ASP A 148 5.53 9.08 12.90
N LEU A 149 5.54 8.32 11.79
CA LEU A 149 4.43 7.45 11.41
C LEU A 149 4.33 6.23 12.34
N GLU A 150 5.47 5.64 12.68
CA GLU A 150 5.53 4.50 13.60
C GLU A 150 4.95 4.87 14.97
N ARG A 151 5.27 6.07 15.49
CA ARG A 151 4.67 6.61 16.72
C ARG A 151 3.15 6.76 16.60
N LEU A 152 2.64 7.29 15.49
CA LEU A 152 1.19 7.40 15.28
C LEU A 152 0.52 6.02 15.31
N VAL A 153 1.13 5.00 14.69
CA VAL A 153 0.61 3.62 14.75
C VAL A 153 0.63 3.09 16.18
N VAL A 154 1.73 3.27 16.92
CA VAL A 154 1.80 2.89 18.34
C VAL A 154 0.70 3.57 19.15
N ASP A 155 0.50 4.87 19.00
CA ASP A 155 -0.52 5.63 19.74
C ASP A 155 -1.93 5.13 19.42
N ARG A 156 -2.20 4.71 18.17
CA ARG A 156 -3.49 4.13 17.76
C ARG A 156 -3.71 2.71 18.30
N LEU A 157 -2.65 1.93 18.48
CA LEU A 157 -2.72 0.53 18.89
C LEU A 157 -2.56 0.31 20.40
N ALA A 158 -1.96 1.26 21.11
CA ALA A 158 -1.64 1.13 22.53
C ALA A 158 -2.86 0.76 23.37
N GLY A 159 -4.02 1.39 23.15
CA GLY A 159 -5.20 1.17 23.97
C GLY A 159 -4.87 1.37 25.46
N GLU A 160 -4.97 0.31 26.26
CA GLU A 160 -4.55 0.30 27.68
C GLU A 160 -3.11 -0.19 27.89
N ALA A 161 -2.48 -0.78 26.88
CA ALA A 161 -1.11 -1.27 26.95
C ALA A 161 -0.10 -0.11 27.03
N PRO A 162 1.05 -0.28 27.70
CA PRO A 162 2.11 0.71 27.69
C PRO A 162 2.66 0.94 26.28
N ALA A 163 2.69 2.19 25.83
CA ALA A 163 3.15 2.55 24.47
C ALA A 163 4.56 2.02 24.13
N TRP A 164 5.47 1.96 25.10
CA TRP A 164 6.82 1.43 24.88
C TRP A 164 6.81 -0.06 24.50
N GLN A 165 5.86 -0.85 25.04
CA GLN A 165 5.79 -2.27 24.74
C GLN A 165 5.25 -2.48 23.33
N VAL A 166 4.20 -1.76 22.96
CA VAL A 166 3.66 -1.76 21.58
C VAL A 166 4.70 -1.28 20.57
N PHE A 167 5.52 -0.30 20.93
CA PHE A 167 6.64 0.14 20.09
C PHE A 167 7.68 -0.96 19.88
N MET A 168 8.09 -1.67 20.94
CA MET A 168 9.05 -2.78 20.82
C MET A 168 8.50 -3.90 19.93
N ASP A 169 7.23 -4.29 20.13
CA ASP A 169 6.60 -5.34 19.33
C ASP A 169 6.45 -4.92 17.85
N LEU A 170 6.14 -3.65 17.60
CA LEU A 170 6.10 -3.08 16.25
C LEU A 170 7.50 -3.02 15.62
N ASP A 171 8.53 -2.64 16.38
CA ASP A 171 9.91 -2.56 15.90
C ASP A 171 10.44 -3.94 15.43
N ASP A 172 10.14 -4.99 16.19
CA ASP A 172 10.47 -6.37 15.83
C ASP A 172 9.78 -6.81 14.53
N LEU A 173 8.49 -6.48 14.37
CA LEU A 173 7.76 -6.72 13.14
C LEU A 173 8.36 -5.95 11.96
N LEU A 174 8.60 -4.65 12.11
CA LEU A 174 9.13 -3.81 11.04
C LEU A 174 10.54 -4.23 10.64
N THR A 175 11.36 -4.70 11.59
CA THR A 175 12.67 -5.30 11.32
C THR A 175 12.53 -6.58 10.49
N THR A 176 11.59 -7.45 10.85
CA THR A 176 11.30 -8.68 10.08
C THR A 176 10.84 -8.35 8.67
N LEU A 177 9.92 -7.39 8.52
CA LEU A 177 9.45 -6.92 7.22
C LEU A 177 10.60 -6.31 6.42
N ALA A 178 11.44 -5.47 7.01
CA ALA A 178 12.57 -4.83 6.35
C ALA A 178 13.56 -5.85 5.75
N ASN A 179 13.79 -6.99 6.41
CA ASN A 179 14.64 -8.07 5.89
C ASN A 179 14.13 -8.67 4.56
N GLY A 180 12.83 -8.56 4.28
CA GLY A 180 12.21 -9.00 3.01
C GLY A 180 12.23 -7.95 1.89
N ALA A 181 12.77 -6.75 2.14
CA ALA A 181 12.66 -5.62 1.20
C ALA A 181 13.39 -5.86 -0.13
N ASP A 182 14.57 -6.49 -0.10
CA ASP A 182 15.36 -6.75 -1.32
C ASP A 182 14.60 -7.66 -2.29
N ALA A 183 13.91 -8.69 -1.78
CA ALA A 183 13.10 -9.59 -2.60
C ALA A 183 11.90 -8.84 -3.24
N ARG A 184 11.23 -7.97 -2.48
CA ARG A 184 10.12 -7.14 -3.00
C ARG A 184 10.60 -6.12 -4.04
N LEU A 185 11.76 -5.50 -3.82
CA LEU A 185 12.40 -4.60 -4.78
C LEU A 185 12.80 -5.36 -6.05
N ALA A 186 13.38 -6.54 -5.93
CA ALA A 186 13.72 -7.40 -7.07
C ALA A 186 12.47 -7.79 -7.87
N PHE A 187 11.38 -8.18 -7.19
CA PHE A 187 10.09 -8.47 -7.81
C PHE A 187 9.57 -7.26 -8.60
N GLN A 188 9.47 -6.09 -7.97
CA GLN A 188 9.06 -4.87 -8.65
C GLN A 188 9.98 -4.56 -9.85
N ASN A 189 11.29 -4.71 -9.67
CA ASN A 189 12.30 -4.40 -10.68
C ASN A 189 12.28 -5.31 -11.91
N ALA A 190 11.67 -6.49 -11.82
CA ALA A 190 11.49 -7.41 -12.94
C ALA A 190 10.49 -6.91 -14.00
N TYR A 191 9.68 -5.91 -13.68
CA TYR A 191 8.64 -5.39 -14.58
C TYR A 191 9.03 -4.02 -15.18
N PRO A 192 8.74 -3.75 -16.45
CA PRO A 192 9.10 -2.48 -17.08
C PRO A 192 8.22 -1.32 -16.59
N ILE A 193 8.77 -0.10 -16.65
CA ILE A 193 8.05 1.15 -16.34
C ILE A 193 7.07 1.51 -17.48
N ALA A 194 7.39 1.11 -18.71
CA ALA A 194 6.55 1.18 -19.93
C ALA A 194 7.01 0.11 -20.92
#